data_AF-A0A7I8VLR3-F1
#
_entry.id   AF-A0A7I8VLR3-F1
#
_cell.length_a   1.000
_cell.length_b   1.000
_cell.length_c   1.000
_cell.angle_alpha   90.00
_cell.angle_beta   90.00
_cell.angle_gamma   90.00
#
_symmetry.space_group_name_H-M   'P 1'
#
loop_
_entity.id
_entity.type
_entity.pdbx_description
1 polymer ?
#
loop_
_entity_poly.entity_id
_entity_poly.type
_entity_poly.pdbx_seq_one_letter_code
_entity_poly.pdbx_strand_id
1 'polypeptide(L)'
;MKAHKIMYILRGLPGSGKSTISNQLVDLHEKTIICSADDFFLNLDGVYEYNETKKKEAHCWCQEKAKEACSLGNHVIIDNTNVRKWELKFYIDLAKEFGYVTIVIEPETDWKWDPEILSRKNKHKVTKEVLERKLKNYELIRPVYYAWFYNEEDSEMLRKMGKDFYTSAKKVKEFTFVDTTTFEDTFTRDNSSSKFFHCTAKFLGTKQKAKELTNFENFANKFIGSTHLMHITGFLISPRTICAKVELTEEQLKLWDDTDIPNKENQRGSKAHITIGYKKNERAVEAGNDVVKYILEEKNEKAINTITTSEGVINLFKNGLIFLKLKKSIEINGIFAGRY
;
A
#
# COMPACT_ATOMS: atom_id res chain seq x y z
N MET A 1 -12.18 13.07 -8.54
CA MET A 1 -11.09 12.28 -7.94
C MET A 1 -10.61 11.31 -8.99
N LYS A 2 -9.32 11.34 -9.37
CA LYS A 2 -8.79 10.31 -10.27
C LYS A 2 -8.78 8.95 -9.56
N ALA A 3 -9.12 7.91 -10.31
CA ALA A 3 -9.13 6.55 -9.80
C ALA A 3 -7.71 6.07 -9.44
N HIS A 4 -7.64 5.17 -8.47
CA HIS A 4 -6.41 4.46 -8.17
C HIS A 4 -5.99 3.59 -9.36
N LYS A 5 -4.70 3.58 -9.68
CA LYS A 5 -4.12 2.59 -10.58
C LYS A 5 -3.91 1.29 -9.80
N ILE A 6 -4.45 0.17 -10.28
CA ILE A 6 -4.42 -1.11 -9.54
C ILE A 6 -3.74 -2.17 -10.40
N MET A 7 -2.78 -2.87 -9.79
CA MET A 7 -2.16 -4.06 -10.36
C MET A 7 -2.62 -5.27 -9.57
N TYR A 8 -3.44 -6.09 -10.22
CA TYR A 8 -3.89 -7.38 -9.71
C TYR A 8 -2.86 -8.45 -10.06
N ILE A 9 -2.26 -9.08 -9.07
CA ILE A 9 -1.36 -10.22 -9.27
C ILE A 9 -2.12 -11.48 -8.88
N LEU A 10 -2.60 -12.22 -9.88
CA LEU A 10 -3.28 -13.48 -9.62
C LEU A 10 -2.28 -14.54 -9.20
N ARG A 11 -2.67 -15.38 -8.26
CA ARG A 11 -1.79 -16.37 -7.68
C ARG A 11 -2.53 -17.69 -7.48
N GLY A 12 -2.01 -18.76 -8.07
CA GLY A 12 -2.69 -20.05 -8.02
C GLY A 12 -2.26 -21.00 -9.13
N LEU A 13 -2.45 -22.29 -8.87
CA LEU A 13 -2.10 -23.34 -9.82
C LEU A 13 -3.00 -23.29 -11.08
N PRO A 14 -2.55 -23.82 -12.23
CA PRO A 14 -3.42 -24.02 -13.38
C PRO A 14 -4.68 -24.81 -12.98
N GLY A 15 -5.87 -24.35 -13.42
CA GLY A 15 -7.15 -24.98 -13.06
C GLY A 15 -7.77 -24.50 -11.73
N SER A 16 -7.10 -23.63 -10.97
CA SER A 16 -7.58 -23.16 -9.66
C SER A 16 -8.67 -22.08 -9.72
N GLY A 17 -9.11 -21.66 -10.90
CA GLY A 17 -10.14 -20.61 -11.07
C GLY A 17 -9.62 -19.19 -11.29
N LYS A 18 -8.30 -18.97 -11.48
CA LYS A 18 -7.74 -17.64 -11.77
C LYS A 18 -8.41 -16.91 -12.94
N SER A 19 -8.62 -17.60 -14.06
CA SER A 19 -9.25 -16.97 -15.23
C SER A 19 -10.70 -16.55 -15.00
N THR A 20 -11.40 -17.14 -14.03
CA THR A 20 -12.73 -16.66 -13.62
C THR A 20 -12.61 -15.31 -12.92
N ILE A 21 -11.59 -15.16 -12.05
CA ILE A 21 -11.30 -13.91 -11.35
C ILE A 21 -10.84 -12.83 -12.32
N SER A 22 -9.94 -13.12 -13.26
CA SER A 22 -9.47 -12.11 -14.22
C SER A 22 -10.62 -11.55 -15.05
N ASN A 23 -11.54 -12.39 -15.52
CA ASN A 23 -12.72 -11.94 -16.26
C ASN A 23 -13.60 -10.99 -15.42
N GLN A 24 -13.88 -11.36 -14.17
CA GLN A 24 -14.65 -10.49 -13.27
C GLN A 24 -13.96 -9.14 -13.01
N LEU A 25 -12.63 -9.13 -12.92
CA LEU A 25 -11.86 -7.89 -12.72
C LEU A 25 -11.84 -6.99 -13.97
N VAL A 26 -11.84 -7.59 -15.17
CA VAL A 26 -12.00 -6.85 -16.43
C VAL A 26 -13.37 -6.18 -16.50
N ASP A 27 -14.42 -6.88 -16.07
CA ASP A 27 -15.78 -6.33 -16.05
C ASP A 27 -15.95 -5.20 -15.01
N LEU A 28 -15.16 -5.23 -13.92
CA LEU A 28 -15.23 -4.25 -12.84
C LEU A 28 -14.55 -2.91 -13.18
N HIS A 29 -13.51 -2.94 -14.02
CA HIS A 29 -12.69 -1.77 -14.31
C HIS A 29 -12.51 -1.57 -15.81
N GLU A 30 -12.94 -0.40 -16.30
CA GLU A 30 -12.58 0.06 -17.63
C GLU A 30 -11.05 0.14 -17.78
N LYS A 31 -10.56 -0.03 -19.02
CA LYS A 31 -9.12 0.06 -19.33
C LYS A 31 -8.26 -0.92 -18.51
N THR A 32 -8.69 -2.18 -18.49
CA THR A 32 -7.95 -3.28 -17.85
C THR A 32 -7.24 -4.15 -18.88
N ILE A 33 -5.95 -4.41 -18.68
CA ILE A 33 -5.14 -5.27 -19.55
C ILE A 33 -4.72 -6.52 -18.79
N ILE A 34 -5.03 -7.69 -19.36
CA ILE A 34 -4.55 -8.98 -18.87
C ILE A 34 -3.17 -9.26 -19.49
N CYS A 35 -2.20 -9.59 -18.64
CA CYS A 35 -0.87 -10.02 -19.01
C CYS A 35 -0.66 -11.46 -18.51
N SER A 36 -0.58 -12.42 -19.44
CA SER A 36 -0.22 -13.80 -19.15
C SER A 36 0.95 -14.22 -20.03
N ALA A 37 1.91 -14.95 -19.48
CA ALA A 37 2.97 -15.56 -20.27
C ALA A 37 2.44 -16.66 -21.20
N ASP A 38 1.28 -17.25 -20.89
CA ASP A 38 0.66 -18.26 -21.76
C ASP A 38 0.12 -17.67 -23.07
N ASP A 39 -0.25 -16.37 -23.09
CA ASP A 39 -0.70 -15.69 -24.31
C ASP A 39 0.37 -15.66 -25.40
N PHE A 40 1.65 -15.73 -25.03
CA PHE A 40 2.77 -15.77 -25.99
C PHE A 40 2.76 -17.02 -26.88
N PHE A 41 2.13 -18.10 -26.41
CA PHE A 41 2.06 -19.37 -27.12
C PHE A 41 0.77 -19.51 -27.96
N LEU A 42 -0.05 -18.47 -28.05
CA LEU A 42 -1.20 -18.44 -28.95
C LEU A 42 -0.76 -17.99 -30.34
N ASN A 43 -1.04 -18.81 -31.36
CA ASN A 43 -0.81 -18.41 -32.75
C ASN A 43 -1.95 -17.49 -33.27
N LEU A 44 -1.85 -17.03 -34.52
CA LEU A 44 -2.83 -16.12 -35.12
C LEU A 44 -4.25 -16.72 -35.20
N ASP A 45 -4.36 -18.05 -35.27
CA ASP A 45 -5.62 -18.79 -35.26
C ASP A 45 -6.13 -19.08 -33.84
N GLY A 46 -5.44 -18.60 -32.80
CA GLY A 46 -5.78 -18.79 -31.39
C GLY A 46 -5.43 -20.18 -30.83
N VAL A 47 -4.64 -20.98 -31.55
CA VAL A 47 -4.21 -22.31 -31.10
C VAL A 47 -3.00 -22.19 -30.16
N TYR A 48 -3.06 -22.88 -29.03
CA TYR A 48 -1.99 -22.89 -28.02
C TYR A 48 -0.90 -23.91 -28.36
N GLU A 49 0.32 -23.43 -28.56
CA GLU A 49 1.50 -24.22 -28.95
C GLU A 49 2.65 -24.03 -27.95
N TYR A 50 2.61 -24.75 -26.83
CA TYR A 50 3.63 -24.63 -25.80
C TYR A 50 5.01 -25.09 -26.27
N ASN A 51 6.03 -24.26 -26.02
CA ASN A 51 7.43 -24.60 -26.23
C ASN A 51 8.27 -24.22 -25.00
N GLU A 52 8.77 -25.23 -24.30
CA GLU A 52 9.55 -25.04 -23.06
C GLU A 52 10.82 -24.20 -23.29
N THR A 53 11.46 -24.27 -24.45
CA THR A 53 12.68 -23.51 -24.74
C THR A 53 12.42 -22.00 -24.82
N LYS A 54 11.18 -21.60 -25.15
CA LYS A 54 10.74 -20.21 -25.23
C LYS A 54 10.14 -19.68 -23.92
N LYS A 55 10.10 -20.47 -22.86
CA LYS A 55 9.50 -20.05 -21.57
C LYS A 55 10.08 -18.73 -21.03
N LYS A 56 11.41 -18.55 -21.14
CA LYS A 56 12.05 -17.30 -20.69
C LYS A 56 11.59 -16.11 -21.52
N GLU A 57 11.51 -16.28 -22.84
CA GLU A 57 11.04 -15.26 -23.79
C GLU A 57 9.58 -14.90 -23.51
N ALA A 58 8.71 -15.89 -23.30
CA ALA A 58 7.30 -15.69 -22.95
C ALA A 58 7.14 -14.84 -21.67
N HIS A 59 7.95 -15.11 -20.63
CA HIS A 59 7.94 -14.28 -19.43
C HIS A 59 8.44 -12.86 -19.70
N CYS A 60 9.51 -12.67 -20.48
CA CYS A 60 9.98 -11.33 -20.86
C CYS A 60 8.92 -10.56 -21.65
N TRP A 61 8.24 -11.21 -22.60
CA TRP A 61 7.15 -10.61 -23.36
C TRP A 61 5.99 -10.18 -22.45
N CYS A 62 5.58 -11.02 -21.50
CA CYS A 62 4.54 -10.69 -20.53
C CYS A 62 4.94 -9.50 -19.63
N GLN A 63 6.22 -9.42 -19.26
CA GLN A 63 6.77 -8.31 -18.46
C GLN A 63 6.74 -6.99 -19.23
N GLU A 64 7.13 -6.98 -20.51
CA GLU A 64 7.06 -5.78 -21.37
C GLU A 64 5.60 -5.36 -21.63
N LYS A 65 4.69 -6.31 -21.89
CA LYS A 65 3.24 -6.04 -22.00
C LYS A 65 2.70 -5.36 -20.75
N ALA A 66 3.08 -5.85 -19.56
CA ALA A 66 2.68 -5.25 -18.29
C ALA A 66 3.26 -3.83 -18.11
N LYS A 67 4.51 -3.61 -18.52
CA LYS A 67 5.18 -2.31 -18.44
C LYS A 67 4.52 -1.28 -19.37
N GLU A 68 4.19 -1.68 -20.60
CA GLU A 68 3.45 -0.85 -21.55
C GLU A 68 2.04 -0.52 -21.03
N ALA A 69 1.32 -1.51 -20.51
CA ALA A 69 0.01 -1.26 -19.91
C ALA A 69 0.09 -0.27 -18.73
N CYS A 70 1.12 -0.41 -17.88
CA CYS A 70 1.39 0.48 -16.76
C CYS A 70 1.67 1.93 -17.22
N SER A 71 2.47 2.12 -18.28
CA SER A 71 2.84 3.44 -18.79
C SER A 71 1.66 4.19 -19.40
N LEU A 72 0.69 3.46 -19.96
CA LEU A 72 -0.57 3.97 -20.46
C LEU A 72 -1.61 4.24 -19.35
N GLY A 73 -1.31 3.88 -18.10
CA GLY A 73 -2.20 4.10 -16.96
C GLY A 73 -3.38 3.12 -16.87
N ASN A 74 -3.32 1.97 -17.55
CA ASN A 74 -4.35 0.94 -17.50
C ASN A 74 -4.31 0.16 -16.17
N HIS A 75 -5.43 -0.35 -15.69
CA HIS A 75 -5.38 -1.42 -14.70
C HIS A 75 -4.70 -2.64 -15.31
N VAL A 76 -3.90 -3.35 -14.50
CA VAL A 76 -3.10 -4.49 -15.00
C VAL A 76 -3.45 -5.74 -14.20
N ILE A 77 -3.78 -6.83 -14.89
CA ILE A 77 -3.97 -8.15 -14.31
C ILE A 77 -2.83 -9.06 -14.75
N ILE A 78 -2.04 -9.56 -13.82
CA ILE A 78 -1.01 -10.57 -14.08
C ILE A 78 -1.62 -11.96 -13.85
N ASP A 79 -2.07 -12.62 -14.92
CA ASP A 79 -2.62 -13.99 -14.88
C ASP A 79 -1.52 -15.03 -15.13
N ASN A 80 -0.53 -15.03 -14.23
CA ASN A 80 0.51 -16.06 -14.15
C ASN A 80 0.30 -16.93 -12.91
N THR A 81 1.03 -18.04 -12.77
CA THR A 81 0.86 -18.93 -11.61
C THR A 81 1.38 -18.33 -10.30
N ASN A 82 2.44 -17.52 -10.37
CA ASN A 82 3.03 -16.78 -9.24
C ASN A 82 3.27 -17.66 -7.99
N VAL A 83 3.80 -18.86 -8.22
CA VAL A 83 3.97 -19.92 -7.22
C VAL A 83 5.00 -19.52 -6.17
N ARG A 84 6.08 -18.86 -6.60
CA ARG A 84 7.21 -18.43 -5.76
C ARG A 84 7.32 -16.92 -5.68
N LYS A 85 7.87 -16.39 -4.57
CA LYS A 85 8.02 -14.95 -4.31
C LYS A 85 8.77 -14.21 -5.42
N TRP A 86 9.82 -14.82 -5.97
CA TRP A 86 10.62 -14.19 -7.02
C TRP A 86 9.82 -13.99 -8.33
N GLU A 87 8.78 -14.78 -8.59
CA GLU A 87 7.92 -14.62 -9.77
C GLU A 87 7.10 -13.32 -9.70
N LEU A 88 6.74 -12.88 -8.48
CA LEU A 88 5.98 -11.65 -8.26
C LEU A 88 6.88 -10.41 -8.23
N LYS A 89 8.17 -10.58 -7.90
CA LYS A 89 9.08 -9.47 -7.60
C LYS A 89 9.10 -8.40 -8.69
N PHE A 90 9.22 -8.82 -9.95
CA PHE A 90 9.23 -7.90 -11.09
C PHE A 90 7.97 -7.03 -11.11
N TYR A 91 6.79 -7.63 -10.98
CA TYR A 91 5.51 -6.92 -11.05
C TYR A 91 5.30 -6.01 -9.84
N ILE A 92 5.74 -6.41 -8.64
CA ILE A 92 5.71 -5.55 -7.44
C ILE A 92 6.60 -4.32 -7.63
N ASP A 93 7.81 -4.50 -8.15
CA ASP A 93 8.74 -3.40 -8.42
C ASP A 93 8.19 -2.47 -9.51
N LEU A 94 7.61 -3.04 -10.57
CA LEU A 94 6.95 -2.28 -11.65
C LEU A 94 5.75 -1.48 -11.14
N ALA A 95 4.87 -2.10 -10.34
CA ALA A 95 3.73 -1.43 -9.72
C ALA A 95 4.19 -0.23 -8.89
N LYS A 96 5.25 -0.41 -8.10
CA LYS A 96 5.83 0.63 -7.28
C LYS A 96 6.41 1.79 -8.10
N GLU A 97 7.09 1.48 -9.19
CA GLU A 97 7.66 2.47 -10.12
C GLU A 97 6.56 3.35 -10.73
N PHE A 98 5.48 2.74 -11.21
CA PHE A 98 4.39 3.44 -11.88
C PHE A 98 3.25 3.92 -10.96
N GLY A 99 3.33 3.66 -9.65
CA GLY A 99 2.36 4.14 -8.68
C GLY A 99 1.04 3.37 -8.60
N TYR A 100 1.13 2.06 -8.75
CA TYR A 100 0.01 1.15 -8.64
C TYR A 100 -0.11 0.63 -7.22
N VAL A 101 -1.36 0.47 -6.76
CA VAL A 101 -1.67 -0.35 -5.60
C VAL A 101 -1.63 -1.81 -6.04
N THR A 102 -0.80 -2.63 -5.39
CA THR A 102 -0.69 -4.06 -5.70
C THR A 102 -1.69 -4.85 -4.87
N ILE A 103 -2.51 -5.65 -5.55
CA ILE A 103 -3.47 -6.56 -4.94
C ILE A 103 -3.11 -7.98 -5.37
N VAL A 104 -2.63 -8.80 -4.43
CA VAL A 104 -2.37 -10.23 -4.68
C VAL A 104 -3.64 -11.01 -4.40
N ILE A 105 -4.15 -11.74 -5.40
CA ILE A 105 -5.41 -12.48 -5.30
C ILE A 105 -5.17 -13.97 -5.50
N GLU A 106 -5.64 -14.76 -4.54
CA GLU A 106 -5.71 -16.21 -4.66
C GLU A 106 -7.16 -16.66 -4.83
N PRO A 107 -7.45 -17.64 -5.70
CA PRO A 107 -8.78 -18.24 -5.74
C PRO A 107 -9.16 -18.87 -4.40
N GLU A 108 -10.46 -18.91 -4.11
CA GLU A 108 -11.03 -19.52 -2.89
C GLU A 108 -11.75 -20.84 -3.16
N THR A 109 -11.62 -21.40 -4.36
CA THR A 109 -12.26 -22.68 -4.71
C THR A 109 -11.76 -23.82 -3.81
N ASP A 110 -12.65 -24.70 -3.37
CA ASP A 110 -12.33 -25.83 -2.48
C ASP A 110 -11.23 -26.75 -3.00
N TRP A 111 -11.12 -26.88 -4.34
CA TRP A 111 -10.15 -27.76 -5.01
C TRP A 111 -8.83 -27.09 -5.37
N LYS A 112 -8.58 -25.83 -4.95
CA LYS A 112 -7.39 -25.06 -5.42
C LYS A 112 -6.04 -25.70 -5.09
N TRP A 113 -6.03 -26.66 -4.17
CA TRP A 113 -4.85 -27.42 -3.74
C TRP A 113 -4.86 -28.89 -4.17
N ASP A 114 -5.85 -29.35 -4.95
CA ASP A 114 -5.99 -30.75 -5.37
C ASP A 114 -5.44 -30.96 -6.80
N PRO A 115 -4.22 -31.53 -6.97
CA PRO A 115 -3.64 -31.73 -8.29
C PRO A 115 -4.47 -32.62 -9.22
N GLU A 116 -5.25 -33.56 -8.68
CA GLU A 116 -6.11 -34.45 -9.46
C GLU A 116 -7.22 -33.64 -10.12
N ILE A 117 -7.94 -32.83 -9.34
CA ILE A 117 -9.02 -31.98 -9.86
C ILE A 117 -8.46 -30.89 -10.77
N LEU A 118 -7.35 -30.26 -10.39
CA LEU A 118 -6.69 -29.22 -11.18
C LEU A 118 -6.23 -29.73 -12.55
N SER A 119 -5.72 -30.96 -12.63
CA SER A 119 -5.28 -31.58 -13.89
C SER A 119 -6.42 -31.70 -14.92
N ARG A 120 -7.64 -31.95 -14.43
CA ARG A 120 -8.85 -32.10 -15.26
C ARG A 120 -9.48 -30.76 -15.65
N LYS A 121 -9.27 -29.71 -14.83
CA LYS A 121 -9.88 -28.38 -15.02
C LYS A 121 -9.00 -27.38 -15.76
N ASN A 122 -7.69 -27.63 -15.90
CA ASN A 122 -6.80 -26.65 -16.51
C ASN A 122 -6.86 -26.68 -18.05
N LYS A 123 -6.74 -25.51 -18.67
CA LYS A 123 -6.87 -25.34 -20.14
C LYS A 123 -5.67 -25.86 -20.93
N HIS A 124 -4.48 -25.90 -20.31
CA HIS A 124 -3.21 -26.18 -20.99
C HIS A 124 -2.74 -27.64 -20.83
N LYS A 125 -3.63 -28.54 -20.39
CA LYS A 125 -3.35 -29.98 -20.19
C LYS A 125 -2.12 -30.24 -19.29
N VAL A 126 -1.91 -29.38 -18.31
CA VAL A 126 -0.85 -29.54 -17.30
C VAL A 126 -1.13 -30.80 -16.49
N THR A 127 -0.18 -31.73 -16.48
CA THR A 127 -0.35 -33.03 -15.82
C THR A 127 -0.34 -32.91 -14.29
N LYS A 128 -0.87 -33.93 -13.63
CA LYS A 128 -0.91 -34.04 -12.18
C LYS A 128 0.49 -33.94 -11.56
N GLU A 129 1.48 -34.61 -12.14
CA GLU A 129 2.86 -34.64 -11.62
C GLU A 129 3.49 -33.24 -11.65
N VAL A 130 3.20 -32.45 -12.70
CA VAL A 130 3.66 -31.07 -12.80
C VAL A 130 2.96 -30.18 -11.75
N LEU A 131 1.67 -30.40 -11.52
CA LEU A 131 0.88 -29.68 -10.52
C LEU A 131 1.35 -30.00 -9.09
N GLU A 132 1.62 -31.26 -8.77
CA GLU A 132 2.22 -31.70 -7.50
C GLU A 132 3.58 -31.04 -7.27
N ARG A 133 4.43 -30.99 -8.30
CA ARG A 133 5.72 -30.29 -8.22
C ARG A 133 5.53 -28.78 -8.02
N LYS A 134 4.57 -28.13 -8.67
CA LYS A 134 4.27 -26.71 -8.45
C LYS A 134 3.74 -26.48 -7.04
N LEU A 135 2.84 -27.33 -6.55
CA LEU A 135 2.28 -27.25 -5.20
C LEU A 135 3.36 -27.37 -4.12
N LYS A 136 4.30 -28.32 -4.26
CA LYS A 136 5.45 -28.47 -3.35
C LYS A 136 6.32 -27.21 -3.27
N ASN A 137 6.33 -26.41 -4.33
CA ASN A 137 7.11 -25.18 -4.45
C ASN A 137 6.31 -23.92 -4.13
N TYR A 138 5.04 -24.06 -3.71
CA TYR A 138 4.14 -22.94 -3.46
C TYR A 138 4.51 -22.25 -2.14
N GLU A 139 5.04 -21.03 -2.24
CA GLU A 139 5.58 -20.31 -1.08
C GLU A 139 4.51 -19.46 -0.39
N LEU A 140 4.49 -19.39 0.94
CA LEU A 140 3.63 -18.42 1.61
C LEU A 140 4.13 -16.99 1.34
N ILE A 141 3.28 -16.15 0.76
CA ILE A 141 3.55 -14.74 0.47
C ILE A 141 2.81 -13.89 1.49
N ARG A 142 3.54 -12.99 2.15
CA ARG A 142 3.05 -12.12 3.21
C ARG A 142 3.58 -10.71 2.97
N PRO A 143 2.76 -9.68 3.16
CA PRO A 143 3.24 -8.32 3.02
C PRO A 143 4.17 -7.97 4.20
N VAL A 144 5.15 -7.10 3.94
CA VAL A 144 5.95 -6.43 4.96
C VAL A 144 5.06 -5.59 5.89
N TYR A 145 3.99 -4.99 5.38
CA TYR A 145 2.98 -4.28 6.16
C TYR A 145 1.64 -4.18 5.42
N TYR A 146 0.55 -4.01 6.17
CA TYR A 146 -0.76 -3.60 5.64
C TYR A 146 -0.93 -2.09 5.79
N ALA A 147 -1.57 -1.45 4.81
CA ALA A 147 -1.80 -0.01 4.81
C ALA A 147 -2.99 0.38 3.93
N TRP A 148 -3.50 1.59 4.15
CA TRP A 148 -4.33 2.30 3.16
C TRP A 148 -3.43 3.11 2.23
N PHE A 149 -3.43 2.81 0.94
CA PHE A 149 -2.63 3.49 -0.08
C PHE A 149 -3.44 4.57 -0.79
N TYR A 150 -2.79 5.70 -1.08
CA TYR A 150 -3.41 6.85 -1.74
C TYR A 150 -2.92 6.97 -3.19
N ASN A 151 -3.78 7.51 -4.06
CA ASN A 151 -3.43 7.78 -5.46
C ASN A 151 -2.42 8.94 -5.56
N GLU A 152 -1.97 9.22 -6.78
CA GLU A 152 -1.00 10.28 -7.07
C GLU A 152 -1.49 11.67 -6.67
N GLU A 153 -2.72 12.00 -7.08
CA GLU A 153 -3.34 13.31 -6.90
C GLU A 153 -3.51 13.66 -5.42
N ASP A 154 -4.08 12.74 -4.64
CA ASP A 154 -4.25 12.88 -3.19
C ASP A 154 -2.89 12.95 -2.49
N SER A 155 -1.91 12.17 -2.96
CA SER A 155 -0.55 12.20 -2.42
C SER A 155 0.14 13.54 -2.67
N GLU A 156 -0.03 14.11 -3.86
CA GLU A 156 0.51 15.43 -4.20
C GLU A 156 -0.19 16.55 -3.45
N MET A 157 -1.52 16.50 -3.33
CA MET A 157 -2.30 17.45 -2.55
C MET A 157 -1.83 17.48 -1.10
N LEU A 158 -1.77 16.34 -0.42
CA LEU A 158 -1.30 16.26 0.97
C LEU A 158 0.14 16.76 1.13
N ARG A 159 1.00 16.49 0.13
CA ARG A 159 2.39 16.96 0.14
C ARG A 159 2.45 18.48 0.06
N LYS A 160 1.69 19.08 -0.87
CA LYS A 160 1.60 20.53 -1.02
C LYS A 160 1.09 21.16 0.27
N MET A 161 0.02 20.63 0.86
CA MET A 161 -0.53 21.14 2.12
C MET A 161 0.48 21.06 3.28
N GLY A 162 1.21 19.95 3.41
CA GLY A 162 2.28 19.83 4.41
C GLY A 162 3.40 20.86 4.22
N LYS A 163 3.82 21.10 2.98
CA LYS A 163 4.84 22.13 2.64
C LYS A 163 4.35 23.56 2.92
N ASP A 164 3.11 23.85 2.55
CA ASP A 164 2.47 25.15 2.78
C ASP A 164 2.34 25.41 4.29
N PHE A 165 1.95 24.40 5.06
CA PHE A 165 1.91 24.48 6.53
C PHE A 165 3.29 24.73 7.13
N TYR A 166 4.32 23.97 6.71
CA TYR A 166 5.70 24.20 7.19
C TYR A 166 6.18 25.62 6.93
N THR A 167 5.98 26.11 5.71
CA THR A 167 6.36 27.48 5.31
C THR A 167 5.62 28.53 6.13
N SER A 168 4.33 28.32 6.39
CA SER A 168 3.51 29.25 7.17
C SER A 168 3.92 29.26 8.64
N ALA A 169 4.15 28.08 9.23
CA ALA A 169 4.61 27.96 10.61
C ALA A 169 5.96 28.66 10.82
N LYS A 170 6.91 28.57 9.87
CA LYS A 170 8.21 29.26 9.95
C LYS A 170 8.14 30.79 9.97
N LYS A 171 7.05 31.38 9.46
CA LYS A 171 6.85 32.84 9.45
C LYS A 171 6.32 33.37 10.77
N VAL A 172 5.84 32.51 11.66
CA VAL A 172 5.36 32.87 12.99
C VAL A 172 6.55 33.08 13.90
N LYS A 173 6.76 34.32 14.37
CA LYS A 173 7.93 34.69 15.19
C LYS A 173 8.01 33.91 16.50
N GLU A 174 6.87 33.54 17.03
CA GLU A 174 6.73 32.79 18.28
C GLU A 174 7.07 31.30 18.11
N PHE A 175 7.16 30.81 16.86
CA PHE A 175 7.57 29.44 16.58
C PHE A 175 9.07 29.43 16.28
N THR A 176 9.86 29.06 17.28
CA THR A 176 11.31 28.97 17.13
C THR A 176 11.66 27.69 16.37
N PHE A 177 12.01 27.83 15.10
CA PHE A 177 12.63 26.75 14.33
C PHE A 177 14.14 26.83 14.50
N VAL A 178 14.76 25.71 14.91
CA VAL A 178 16.23 25.60 14.99
C VAL A 178 16.87 25.66 13.59
N ASP A 179 16.08 25.45 12.54
CA ASP A 179 16.54 25.29 11.17
C ASP A 179 15.99 26.37 10.23
N THR A 180 16.87 27.17 9.63
CA THR A 180 16.52 28.25 8.69
C THR A 180 16.30 27.76 7.25
N THR A 181 16.55 26.49 6.95
CA THR A 181 16.53 25.93 5.60
C THR A 181 15.12 25.68 5.00
N THR A 182 15.02 25.42 3.70
CA THR A 182 13.72 25.16 3.02
C THR A 182 13.13 23.80 3.43
N PHE A 183 11.87 23.52 3.06
CA PHE A 183 11.27 22.22 3.34
C PHE A 183 12.11 21.08 2.74
N GLU A 184 12.55 21.25 1.49
CA GLU A 184 13.33 20.27 0.74
C GLU A 184 14.71 20.03 1.35
N ASP A 185 15.31 21.05 1.95
CA ASP A 185 16.59 20.94 2.66
C ASP A 185 16.42 20.25 4.03
N THR A 186 15.30 20.52 4.71
CA THR A 186 15.04 20.00 6.06
C THR A 186 14.52 18.56 6.03
N PHE A 187 13.51 18.28 5.19
CA PHE A 187 12.76 17.04 5.16
C PHE A 187 12.90 16.35 3.82
N THR A 188 13.28 15.08 3.87
CA THR A 188 13.33 14.20 2.70
C THR A 188 12.31 13.08 2.83
N ARG A 189 11.98 12.47 1.69
CA ARG A 189 11.35 11.15 1.61
C ARG A 189 12.11 10.21 0.67
N ASP A 190 13.36 10.54 0.34
CA ASP A 190 14.12 9.97 -0.78
C ASP A 190 14.53 8.51 -0.56
N ASN A 191 14.63 8.06 0.70
CA ASN A 191 14.79 6.63 0.98
C ASN A 191 13.49 5.84 0.74
N SER A 192 12.35 6.51 0.53
CA SER A 192 11.11 5.83 0.19
C SER A 192 11.03 5.58 -1.30
N SER A 193 10.89 4.30 -1.62
CA SER A 193 10.61 3.69 -2.91
C SER A 193 9.67 4.39 -3.90
N SER A 194 8.87 5.32 -3.41
CA SER A 194 7.51 5.55 -3.89
C SER A 194 7.14 6.99 -3.62
N LYS A 195 6.59 7.69 -4.61
CA LYS A 195 6.04 9.06 -4.48
C LYS A 195 4.62 9.07 -3.88
N PHE A 196 4.06 7.91 -3.61
CA PHE A 196 2.69 7.74 -3.12
C PHE A 196 2.67 7.71 -1.60
N PHE A 197 1.63 8.27 -0.99
CA PHE A 197 1.41 8.21 0.45
C PHE A 197 0.66 6.92 0.81
N HIS A 198 0.80 6.54 2.07
CA HIS A 198 0.01 5.49 2.69
C HIS A 198 -0.14 5.78 4.19
N CYS A 199 -1.17 5.20 4.80
CA CYS A 199 -1.32 5.12 6.25
C CYS A 199 -1.14 3.66 6.67
N THR A 200 -0.01 3.35 7.34
CA THR A 200 0.33 1.99 7.76
C THR A 200 -0.59 1.53 8.87
N ALA A 201 -1.29 0.41 8.67
CA ALA A 201 -2.21 -0.18 9.63
C ALA A 201 -1.55 -1.22 10.55
N LYS A 202 -0.68 -2.07 9.98
CA LYS A 202 0.11 -3.05 10.75
C LYS A 202 1.43 -3.37 10.05
N PHE A 203 2.53 -3.30 10.78
CA PHE A 203 3.86 -3.69 10.29
C PHE A 203 4.18 -5.13 10.69
N LEU A 204 4.52 -5.99 9.72
CA LEU A 204 4.88 -7.40 9.94
C LEU A 204 6.40 -7.63 9.89
N GLY A 205 7.13 -6.70 9.30
CA GLY A 205 8.58 -6.79 9.11
C GLY A 205 9.00 -7.63 7.91
N THR A 206 10.30 -7.57 7.62
CA THR A 206 10.93 -8.22 6.45
C THR A 206 11.37 -9.66 6.72
N LYS A 207 11.62 -10.01 7.98
CA LYS A 207 12.04 -11.36 8.40
C LYS A 207 10.83 -12.21 8.77
N GLN A 208 10.16 -12.75 7.77
CA GLN A 208 8.97 -13.57 7.95
C GLN A 208 9.34 -15.06 7.93
N LYS A 209 9.45 -15.67 9.12
CA LYS A 209 9.76 -17.11 9.28
C LYS A 209 8.53 -17.99 9.55
N ALA A 210 7.34 -17.40 9.73
CA ALA A 210 6.15 -18.18 10.04
C ALA A 210 5.70 -19.00 8.82
N LYS A 211 5.29 -20.25 9.08
CA LYS A 211 4.78 -21.19 8.06
C LYS A 211 3.31 -20.96 7.71
N GLU A 212 2.60 -20.22 8.55
CA GLU A 212 1.15 -19.98 8.45
C GLU A 212 0.84 -18.50 8.72
N LEU A 213 -0.34 -18.07 8.28
CA LEU A 213 -0.87 -16.73 8.53
C LEU A 213 -1.43 -16.64 9.96
N THR A 214 -1.23 -15.49 10.61
CA THR A 214 -1.87 -15.21 11.90
C THR A 214 -3.37 -14.94 11.75
N ASN A 215 -4.13 -14.98 12.85
CA ASN A 215 -5.56 -14.63 12.85
C ASN A 215 -5.81 -13.22 12.30
N PHE A 216 -4.94 -12.26 12.64
CA PHE A 216 -5.03 -10.91 12.09
C PHE A 216 -4.87 -10.92 10.56
N GLU A 217 -3.87 -11.64 10.03
CA GLU A 217 -3.63 -11.70 8.59
C GLU A 217 -4.78 -12.36 7.83
N ASN A 218 -5.32 -13.47 8.37
CA ASN A 218 -6.49 -14.12 7.81
C ASN A 218 -7.72 -13.19 7.79
N PHE A 219 -7.86 -12.33 8.81
CA PHE A 219 -8.92 -11.32 8.84
C PHE A 219 -8.65 -10.19 7.83
N ALA A 220 -7.46 -9.58 7.88
CA ALA A 220 -7.07 -8.46 7.02
C ALA A 220 -7.10 -8.81 5.53
N ASN A 221 -6.73 -10.03 5.16
CA ASN A 221 -6.75 -10.49 3.77
C ASN A 221 -8.14 -10.41 3.13
N LYS A 222 -9.21 -10.53 3.91
CA LYS A 222 -10.60 -10.39 3.43
C LYS A 222 -10.96 -8.97 2.99
N PHE A 223 -10.15 -7.97 3.41
CA PHE A 223 -10.37 -6.57 3.12
C PHE A 223 -9.38 -6.02 2.08
N ILE A 224 -8.45 -6.83 1.56
CA ILE A 224 -7.53 -6.36 0.52
C ILE A 224 -8.34 -5.91 -0.70
N GLY A 225 -8.03 -4.72 -1.21
CA GLY A 225 -8.73 -4.09 -2.33
C GLY A 225 -9.96 -3.28 -1.94
N SER A 226 -10.42 -3.36 -0.68
CA SER A 226 -11.51 -2.51 -0.21
C SER A 226 -11.06 -1.04 -0.15
N THR A 227 -11.98 -0.15 -0.50
CA THR A 227 -11.78 1.30 -0.43
C THR A 227 -12.37 1.83 0.86
N HIS A 228 -11.61 2.66 1.57
CA HIS A 228 -11.97 3.27 2.83
C HIS A 228 -11.85 4.79 2.74
N LEU A 229 -12.84 5.52 3.25
CA LEU A 229 -12.73 6.97 3.39
C LEU A 229 -11.85 7.28 4.61
N MET A 230 -10.74 7.97 4.38
CA MET A 230 -9.75 8.31 5.40
C MET A 230 -9.90 9.78 5.78
N HIS A 231 -9.96 10.06 7.09
CA HIS A 231 -10.17 11.40 7.62
C HIS A 231 -8.85 11.97 8.15
N ILE A 232 -8.29 12.96 7.43
CA ILE A 232 -7.12 13.70 7.89
C ILE A 232 -7.59 14.90 8.71
N THR A 233 -7.19 14.95 9.97
CA THR A 233 -7.65 15.96 10.95
C THR A 233 -6.69 17.12 11.10
N GLY A 234 -5.45 16.96 10.66
CA GLY A 234 -4.41 17.97 10.84
C GLY A 234 -3.04 17.55 10.38
N PHE A 235 -2.10 18.48 10.51
CA PHE A 235 -0.70 18.29 10.18
C PHE A 235 0.17 18.56 11.40
N LEU A 236 1.15 17.70 11.65
CA LEU A 236 2.09 17.81 12.76
C LEU A 236 3.49 18.04 12.21
N ILE A 237 4.15 19.07 12.71
CA ILE A 237 5.59 19.28 12.57
C ILE A 237 6.23 18.98 13.92
N SER A 238 7.26 18.14 13.91
CA SER A 238 8.13 17.90 15.05
C SER A 238 9.58 18.32 14.70
N PRO A 239 10.51 18.29 15.67
CA PRO A 239 11.93 18.48 15.37
C PRO A 239 12.51 17.47 14.36
N ARG A 240 11.82 16.36 14.09
CA ARG A 240 12.30 15.21 13.30
C ARG A 240 11.45 14.90 12.08
N THR A 241 10.14 15.14 12.14
CA THR A 241 9.19 14.70 11.11
C THR A 241 8.12 15.74 10.79
N ILE A 242 7.52 15.58 9.62
CA ILE A 242 6.24 16.20 9.27
C ILE A 242 5.28 15.11 8.78
N CYS A 243 4.06 15.10 9.32
CA CYS A 243 3.05 14.12 8.99
C CYS A 243 1.63 14.68 9.05
N ALA A 244 0.70 14.00 8.39
CA ALA A 244 -0.73 14.23 8.53
C ALA A 244 -1.30 13.24 9.55
N LYS A 245 -2.09 13.74 10.51
CA LYS A 245 -2.78 12.91 11.51
C LYS A 245 -4.09 12.39 10.93
N VAL A 246 -4.30 11.08 11.04
CA VAL A 246 -5.50 10.39 10.54
C VAL A 246 -6.36 10.00 11.73
N GLU A 247 -7.67 10.15 11.59
CA GLU A 247 -8.66 9.62 12.51
C GLU A 247 -9.32 8.39 11.89
N LEU A 248 -9.32 7.28 12.62
CA LEU A 248 -9.84 6.00 12.17
C LEU A 248 -11.24 5.76 12.71
N THR A 249 -12.11 5.18 11.89
CA THR A 249 -13.43 4.71 12.29
C THR A 249 -13.34 3.37 13.05
N GLU A 250 -14.42 2.98 13.73
CA GLU A 250 -14.50 1.67 14.42
C GLU A 250 -14.26 0.48 13.48
N GLU A 251 -14.64 0.58 12.21
CA GLU A 251 -14.37 -0.46 11.22
C GLU A 251 -12.90 -0.52 10.83
N GLN A 252 -12.28 0.64 10.60
CA GLN A 252 -10.85 0.74 10.28
C GLN A 252 -9.98 0.29 11.47
N LEU A 253 -10.42 0.55 12.70
CA LEU A 253 -9.73 0.09 13.92
C LEU A 253 -9.67 -1.44 14.02
N LYS A 254 -10.57 -2.19 13.37
CA LYS A 254 -10.48 -3.66 13.29
C LYS A 254 -9.30 -4.13 12.43
N LEU A 255 -8.87 -3.31 11.48
CA LEU A 255 -7.71 -3.54 10.61
C LEU A 255 -6.43 -2.90 11.15
N TRP A 256 -6.48 -2.32 12.35
CA TRP A 256 -5.39 -1.58 12.96
C TRP A 256 -4.73 -2.38 14.10
N ASP A 257 -3.41 -2.21 14.25
CA ASP A 257 -2.63 -2.88 15.28
C ASP A 257 -2.04 -1.88 16.30
N ASP A 258 -2.51 -1.96 17.55
CA ASP A 258 -2.07 -1.11 18.67
C ASP A 258 -1.14 -1.82 19.66
N THR A 259 -0.49 -2.91 19.26
CA THR A 259 0.37 -3.68 20.17
C THR A 259 1.51 -2.87 20.78
N ASP A 260 1.91 -1.78 20.12
CA ASP A 260 3.08 -0.98 20.47
C ASP A 260 2.73 0.30 21.29
N ILE A 261 1.46 0.48 21.70
CA ILE A 261 1.04 1.65 22.50
C ILE A 261 0.94 1.27 23.99
N PRO A 262 1.70 1.94 24.90
CA PRO A 262 1.80 1.53 26.32
C PRO A 262 0.54 1.67 27.19
N ASN A 263 -0.62 2.08 26.67
CA ASN A 263 -1.87 2.18 27.44
C ASN A 263 -3.09 2.01 26.52
N LYS A 264 -3.64 0.79 26.48
CA LYS A 264 -4.45 0.30 25.35
C LYS A 264 -5.88 0.86 25.25
N GLU A 265 -6.52 1.24 26.35
CA GLU A 265 -7.98 1.50 26.30
C GLU A 265 -8.37 2.86 25.73
N ASN A 266 -7.54 3.91 25.88
CA ASN A 266 -7.90 5.29 25.49
C ASN A 266 -6.98 5.93 24.43
N GLN A 267 -6.17 5.11 23.75
CA GLN A 267 -5.21 5.54 22.72
C GLN A 267 -5.25 4.65 21.47
N ARG A 268 -6.28 3.81 21.34
CA ARG A 268 -6.46 2.93 20.18
C ARG A 268 -6.48 3.75 18.89
N GLY A 269 -5.69 3.37 17.89
CA GLY A 269 -5.60 4.10 16.61
C GLY A 269 -4.91 5.46 16.67
N SER A 270 -4.44 5.91 17.84
CA SER A 270 -3.91 7.28 18.02
C SER A 270 -2.61 7.51 17.23
N LYS A 271 -1.94 6.43 16.81
CA LYS A 271 -0.72 6.45 16.01
C LYS A 271 -1.02 6.52 14.50
N ALA A 272 -2.28 6.59 14.07
CA ALA A 272 -2.64 6.67 12.65
C ALA A 272 -2.17 7.98 12.01
N HIS A 273 -1.32 7.85 11.00
CA HIS A 273 -0.69 9.00 10.34
C HIS A 273 -0.27 8.69 8.91
N ILE A 274 0.01 9.75 8.15
CA ILE A 274 0.64 9.73 6.84
C ILE A 274 1.95 10.51 6.94
N THR A 275 3.08 9.83 6.76
CA THR A 275 4.40 10.49 6.80
C THR A 275 4.62 11.32 5.53
N ILE A 276 4.75 12.63 5.69
CA ILE A 276 4.99 13.58 4.59
C ILE A 276 6.50 13.73 4.35
N GLY A 277 7.29 13.80 5.41
CA GLY A 277 8.74 13.88 5.35
C GLY A 277 9.41 13.69 6.72
N TYR A 278 10.71 13.44 6.70
CA TYR A 278 11.54 13.29 7.91
C TYR A 278 12.95 13.80 7.64
N LYS A 279 13.64 14.26 8.70
CA LYS A 279 14.99 14.81 8.57
C LYS A 279 16.00 13.75 8.10
N LYS A 280 17.12 14.21 7.53
CA LYS A 280 18.24 13.34 7.18
C LYS A 280 18.69 12.55 8.43
N ASN A 281 18.84 11.23 8.27
CA ASN A 281 19.14 10.23 9.33
C ASN A 281 17.98 9.82 10.25
N GLU A 282 16.80 10.43 10.10
CA GLU A 282 15.60 9.96 10.81
C GLU A 282 14.87 8.86 10.02
N ARG A 283 13.93 8.18 10.68
CA ARG A 283 13.12 7.11 10.09
C ARG A 283 11.65 7.51 10.04
N ALA A 284 10.94 7.05 9.01
CA ALA A 284 9.50 7.32 8.86
C ALA A 284 8.65 6.87 10.06
N VAL A 285 9.07 5.83 10.80
CA VAL A 285 8.39 5.32 12.00
C VAL A 285 8.30 6.36 13.13
N GLU A 286 9.23 7.32 13.18
CA GLU A 286 9.25 8.35 14.21
C GLU A 286 8.04 9.29 14.11
N ALA A 287 7.44 9.44 12.92
CA ALA A 287 6.25 10.27 12.73
C ALA A 287 5.08 9.77 13.58
N GLY A 288 4.86 8.45 13.64
CA GLY A 288 3.83 7.88 14.51
C GLY A 288 4.11 8.13 15.99
N ASN A 289 5.38 8.04 16.41
CA ASN A 289 5.76 8.34 17.81
C ASN A 289 5.52 9.82 18.14
N ASP A 290 5.79 10.72 17.20
CA ASP A 290 5.56 12.16 17.34
C ASP A 290 4.05 12.47 17.46
N VAL A 291 3.18 11.76 16.72
CA VAL A 291 1.71 11.91 16.84
C VAL A 291 1.23 11.47 18.23
N VAL A 292 1.69 10.33 18.74
CA VAL A 292 1.34 9.87 20.10
C VAL A 292 1.78 10.90 21.14
N LYS A 293 2.99 11.45 20.99
CA LYS A 293 3.51 12.52 21.86
C LYS A 293 2.62 13.77 21.82
N TYR A 294 2.22 14.21 20.63
CA TYR A 294 1.29 15.34 20.47
C TYR A 294 -0.04 15.09 21.19
N ILE A 295 -0.66 13.91 21.05
CA ILE A 295 -1.95 13.59 21.68
C ILE A 295 -1.85 13.64 23.21
N LEU A 296 -0.72 13.22 23.78
CA LEU A 296 -0.46 13.35 25.21
C LEU A 296 -0.35 14.81 25.66
N GLU A 297 0.32 15.66 24.87
CA GLU A 297 0.43 17.10 25.18
C GLU A 297 -0.91 17.83 25.04
N GLU A 298 -1.71 17.47 24.04
CA GLU A 298 -3.04 18.05 23.80
C GLU A 298 -4.00 17.75 24.96
N LYS A 299 -4.04 16.50 25.45
CA LYS A 299 -4.89 16.10 26.59
C LYS A 299 -4.52 16.82 27.89
N ASN A 300 -3.26 17.24 28.05
CA ASN A 300 -2.77 17.93 29.24
C ASN A 300 -2.90 19.46 29.16
N GLU A 301 -3.57 19.99 28.12
CA GLU A 301 -3.89 21.42 27.88
C GLU A 301 -2.72 22.41 28.04
N LYS A 302 -1.64 22.29 27.23
CA LYS A 302 -0.52 23.28 27.26
C LYS A 302 0.04 23.63 25.89
N ALA A 303 -0.82 24.04 24.94
CA ALA A 303 -0.31 24.87 23.86
C ALA A 303 0.28 26.15 24.49
N ILE A 304 1.55 26.45 24.21
CA ILE A 304 2.19 27.70 24.67
C ILE A 304 1.66 28.87 23.85
N ASN A 305 1.31 28.62 22.58
CA ASN A 305 0.78 29.61 21.69
C ASN A 305 -0.20 28.96 20.70
N THR A 306 -1.21 29.72 20.33
CA THR A 306 -2.29 29.32 19.44
C THR A 306 -2.57 30.44 18.45
N ILE A 307 -2.60 30.10 17.17
CA ILE A 307 -2.86 31.04 16.06
C ILE A 307 -4.00 30.51 15.22
N THR A 308 -4.97 31.37 14.94
CA THR A 308 -6.06 31.04 14.01
C THR A 308 -5.66 31.46 12.60
N THR A 309 -5.83 30.55 11.64
CA THR A 309 -5.63 30.78 10.21
C THR A 309 -6.92 30.48 9.45
N SER A 310 -6.90 30.67 8.13
CA SER A 310 -8.06 30.35 7.29
C SER A 310 -8.32 28.84 7.20
N GLU A 311 -7.25 28.04 7.32
CA GLU A 311 -7.25 26.57 7.23
C GLU A 311 -7.62 25.91 8.55
N GLY A 312 -7.40 26.57 9.69
CA GLY A 312 -7.64 25.99 11.01
C GLY A 312 -6.92 26.72 12.14
N VAL A 313 -6.51 25.96 13.15
CA VAL A 313 -5.84 26.48 14.35
C VAL A 313 -4.48 25.82 14.48
N ILE A 314 -3.42 26.63 14.53
CA ILE A 314 -2.06 26.17 14.75
C ILE A 314 -1.71 26.30 16.22
N ASN A 315 -1.27 25.22 16.84
CA ASN A 315 -0.85 25.16 18.24
C ASN A 315 0.63 24.80 18.36
N LEU A 316 1.38 25.56 19.15
CA LEU A 316 2.77 25.25 19.52
C LEU A 316 2.81 24.66 20.93
N PHE A 317 3.59 23.59 21.11
CA PHE A 317 3.78 22.92 22.40
C PHE A 317 5.23 23.06 22.91
N LYS A 318 5.42 22.90 24.23
CA LYS A 318 6.72 23.10 24.94
C LYS A 318 7.89 22.28 24.39
N ASN A 319 7.59 21.16 23.78
CA ASN A 319 8.56 20.21 23.27
C ASN A 319 8.90 20.41 21.78
N GLY A 320 8.50 21.56 21.19
CA GLY A 320 8.77 21.91 19.80
C GLY A 320 7.82 21.24 18.79
N LEU A 321 6.72 20.64 19.25
CA LEU A 321 5.65 20.18 18.38
C LEU A 321 4.78 21.36 17.93
N ILE A 322 4.46 21.41 16.65
CA ILE A 322 3.54 22.38 16.07
C ILE A 322 2.46 21.62 15.32
N PHE A 323 1.21 21.78 15.73
CA PHE A 323 0.09 21.08 15.13
C PHE A 323 -0.91 22.06 14.51
N LEU A 324 -1.20 21.89 13.22
CA LEU A 324 -2.33 22.51 12.55
C LEU A 324 -3.54 21.59 12.68
N LYS A 325 -4.52 21.99 13.50
CA LYS A 325 -5.86 21.39 13.55
C LYS A 325 -6.71 22.00 12.45
N LEU A 326 -7.12 21.21 11.47
CA LEU A 326 -7.92 21.72 10.36
C LEU A 326 -9.33 22.08 10.81
N LYS A 327 -9.90 23.14 10.23
CA LYS A 327 -11.29 23.54 10.47
C LYS A 327 -12.29 22.47 9.98
N LYS A 328 -11.96 21.82 8.87
CA LYS A 328 -12.69 20.69 8.29
C LYS A 328 -11.67 19.59 7.96
N SER A 329 -12.00 18.34 8.30
CA SER A 329 -11.17 17.20 7.91
C SER A 329 -11.08 17.09 6.39
N ILE A 330 -9.92 16.64 5.91
CA ILE A 330 -9.77 16.24 4.51
C ILE A 330 -10.21 14.79 4.42
N GLU A 331 -11.02 14.48 3.43
CA GLU A 331 -11.54 13.14 3.19
C GLU A 331 -10.97 12.64 1.86
N ILE A 332 -10.20 11.55 1.91
CA ILE A 332 -9.62 10.92 0.72
C ILE A 332 -9.83 9.40 0.77
N ASN A 333 -9.93 8.78 -0.40
CA ASN A 333 -10.12 7.34 -0.51
C ASN A 333 -8.77 6.62 -0.46
N GLY A 334 -8.59 5.74 0.53
CA GLY A 334 -7.46 4.83 0.64
C GLY A 334 -7.86 3.40 0.27
N ILE A 335 -7.06 2.72 -0.55
CA ILE A 335 -7.23 1.29 -0.82
C ILE A 335 -6.45 0.50 0.23
N PHE A 336 -7.13 -0.37 0.98
CA PHE A 336 -6.48 -1.25 1.94
C PHE A 336 -5.78 -2.40 1.21
N ALA A 337 -4.46 -2.54 1.37
CA ALA A 337 -3.69 -3.60 0.74
C ALA A 337 -2.41 -3.93 1.53
N GLY A 338 -1.68 -4.94 1.06
CA GLY A 338 -0.36 -5.29 1.55
C GLY A 338 0.76 -4.65 0.73
N ARG A 339 1.85 -4.25 1.38
CA ARG A 339 3.13 -3.97 0.72
C ARG A 339 4.02 -5.20 0.79
N TYR A 340 4.36 -5.80 -0.34
CA TYR A 340 5.15 -7.03 -0.43
C TYR A 340 6.65 -6.78 -0.61
#